data_AF-A0A7W7AC29-F1
#
_entry.id   AF-A0A7W7AC29-F1
#
_cell.length_a   1.000
_cell.length_b   1.000
_cell.length_c   1.000
_cell.angle_alpha   90.00
_cell.angle_beta   90.00
_cell.angle_gamma   90.00
#
_symmetry.space_group_name_H-M   'P 1'
#
loop_
_entity.id
_entity.type
_entity.pdbx_description
1 polymer ?
#
loop_
_entity_poly.entity_id
_entity_poly.type
_entity_poly.pdbx_seq_one_letter_code
_entity_poly.pdbx_strand_id
1 'polypeptide(L)'
;MFSVTKPFAATALHMQIARGLADYDAPIADYWPEFGVNGKEATTIRHVLTHRAGIPQMPEGVTPELMADWDWMTRELAALTPLAPPGEKTLYLSLTFGWLVGEIVRRTDPKGRDIGTFIREEIALPLNAPDVWVGLPDEQLPRVAKLVNAMPAMPPEMLSPLSLRAMPPQVDLIPEVFEQPVVRRAPIAGVGGIFTTRSCARFWSMIAEGGELDGVRLLPADLVATFNTPRSNSNEPDPVIMGFPVPLSIAGFWLGGKTFSTAAAKHRRVVCHPGAGNCIGFADQETGLAVAIAHNRMQVAMSPEEDTMVMIADAIRADLGID
;
A
#
# COMPACT_ATOMS: atom_id res chain seq x y z
N MET A 1 10.40 -1.60 -1.50
CA MET A 1 9.29 -2.46 -1.00
C MET A 1 8.01 -2.30 -1.83
N PHE A 2 7.89 -1.28 -2.68
CA PHE A 2 6.72 -1.11 -3.56
C PHE A 2 5.42 -1.13 -2.73
N SER A 3 4.37 -1.77 -3.23
CA SER A 3 3.04 -1.70 -2.63
C SER A 3 2.94 -2.28 -1.20
N VAL A 4 3.95 -2.99 -0.68
CA VAL A 4 4.06 -3.31 0.76
C VAL A 4 4.08 -2.05 1.65
N THR A 5 4.27 -0.86 1.04
CA THR A 5 4.17 0.45 1.71
C THR A 5 2.74 0.83 2.08
N LYS A 6 1.73 0.45 1.27
CA LYS A 6 0.32 0.87 1.47
C LYS A 6 -0.25 0.54 2.86
N PRO A 7 0.01 -0.66 3.42
CA PRO A 7 -0.35 -0.98 4.80
C PRO A 7 0.06 0.06 5.84
N PHE A 8 1.26 0.64 5.71
CA PHE A 8 1.73 1.68 6.64
C PHE A 8 0.91 2.97 6.51
N ALA A 9 0.59 3.37 5.28
CA ALA A 9 -0.27 4.52 5.02
C ALA A 9 -1.71 4.28 5.52
N ALA A 10 -2.27 3.10 5.25
CA ALA A 10 -3.59 2.70 5.73
C ALA A 10 -3.64 2.71 7.27
N THR A 11 -2.63 2.14 7.94
CA THR A 11 -2.50 2.20 9.41
C THR A 11 -2.42 3.63 9.92
N ALA A 12 -1.66 4.52 9.27
CA ALA A 12 -1.59 5.93 9.67
C ALA A 12 -2.98 6.60 9.63
N LEU A 13 -3.78 6.33 8.60
CA LEU A 13 -5.16 6.80 8.50
C LEU A 13 -6.08 6.16 9.55
N HIS A 14 -5.96 4.86 9.80
CA HIS A 14 -6.69 4.19 10.88
C HIS A 14 -6.38 4.79 12.26
N MET A 15 -5.14 5.25 12.49
CA MET A 15 -4.78 5.96 13.72
C MET A 15 -5.49 7.32 13.82
N GLN A 16 -5.61 8.07 12.72
CA GLN A 16 -6.40 9.33 12.71
C GLN A 16 -7.86 9.06 13.07
N ILE A 17 -8.46 8.01 12.48
CA ILE A 17 -9.85 7.65 12.73
C ILE A 17 -10.07 7.17 14.16
N ALA A 18 -9.18 6.31 14.68
CA ALA A 18 -9.23 5.85 16.07
C ALA A 18 -9.08 7.00 17.08
N ARG A 19 -8.43 8.10 16.69
CA ARG A 19 -8.30 9.34 17.48
C ARG A 19 -9.48 10.30 17.33
N GLY A 20 -10.48 9.95 16.51
CA GLY A 20 -11.64 10.80 16.22
C GLY A 20 -11.32 12.01 15.32
N LEU A 21 -10.21 11.98 14.59
CA LEU A 21 -9.76 13.08 13.72
C LEU A 21 -10.25 12.93 12.27
N ALA A 22 -10.75 11.76 11.91
CA ALA A 22 -11.30 11.44 10.61
C ALA A 22 -12.42 10.39 10.74
N ASP A 23 -13.31 10.32 9.77
CA ASP A 23 -14.41 9.34 9.72
C ASP A 23 -14.40 8.60 8.37
N TYR A 24 -14.60 7.28 8.39
CA TYR A 24 -14.60 6.45 7.18
C TYR A 24 -15.63 6.90 6.14
N ASP A 25 -16.80 7.33 6.59
CA ASP A 25 -17.96 7.65 5.76
C ASP A 25 -18.11 9.16 5.52
N ALA A 26 -17.26 9.98 6.14
CA ALA A 26 -17.17 11.39 5.80
C ALA A 26 -16.62 11.59 4.38
N PRO A 27 -17.16 12.55 3.62
CA PRO A 27 -16.55 13.03 2.39
C PRO A 27 -15.10 13.49 2.61
N ILE A 28 -14.21 13.13 1.69
CA ILE A 28 -12.82 13.61 1.71
C ILE A 28 -12.78 15.14 1.64
N ALA A 29 -13.76 15.75 0.97
CA ALA A 29 -13.93 17.19 0.86
C ALA A 29 -14.05 17.92 2.22
N ASP A 30 -14.49 17.23 3.28
CA ASP A 30 -14.57 17.82 4.62
C ASP A 30 -13.18 18.08 5.22
N TYR A 31 -12.18 17.30 4.81
CA TYR A 31 -10.78 17.44 5.23
C TYR A 31 -9.93 18.12 4.17
N TRP A 32 -10.25 17.90 2.91
CA TRP A 32 -9.54 18.38 1.73
C TRP A 32 -10.53 18.99 0.72
N PRO A 33 -10.99 20.25 0.95
CA PRO A 33 -12.04 20.87 0.15
C PRO A 33 -11.78 20.88 -1.35
N GLU A 34 -10.52 21.08 -1.75
CA GLU A 34 -10.09 21.13 -3.15
C GLU A 34 -10.32 19.80 -3.88
N PHE A 35 -10.40 18.67 -3.16
CA PHE A 35 -10.70 17.37 -3.73
C PHE A 35 -12.17 17.23 -4.17
N GLY A 36 -13.09 17.98 -3.54
CA GLY A 36 -14.54 17.91 -3.74
C GLY A 36 -15.05 18.50 -5.06
N VAL A 37 -14.29 18.38 -6.15
CA VAL A 37 -14.64 18.91 -7.48
C VAL A 37 -14.77 17.79 -8.50
N ASN A 38 -15.33 18.09 -9.67
CA ASN A 38 -15.42 17.19 -10.82
C ASN A 38 -16.13 15.85 -10.53
N GLY A 39 -17.18 15.87 -9.69
CA GLY A 39 -17.96 14.68 -9.37
C GLY A 39 -17.40 13.84 -8.21
N LYS A 40 -16.48 14.40 -7.42
CA LYS A 40 -15.86 13.73 -6.26
C LYS A 40 -16.41 14.20 -4.90
N GLU A 41 -17.43 15.06 -4.89
CA GLU A 41 -18.05 15.67 -3.70
C GLU A 41 -18.46 14.62 -2.65
N ALA A 42 -18.95 13.46 -3.10
CA ALA A 42 -19.41 12.36 -2.25
C ALA A 42 -18.35 11.25 -2.06
N THR A 43 -17.10 11.45 -2.48
CA THR A 43 -16.05 10.44 -2.29
C THR A 43 -15.65 10.39 -0.82
N THR A 44 -15.79 9.23 -0.18
CA THR A 44 -15.45 9.05 1.23
C THR A 44 -14.06 8.45 1.44
N ILE A 45 -13.55 8.52 2.67
CA ILE A 45 -12.32 7.85 3.08
C ILE A 45 -12.40 6.33 2.82
N ARG A 46 -13.57 5.72 3.08
CA ARG A 46 -13.84 4.30 2.79
C ARG A 46 -13.65 3.98 1.31
N HIS A 47 -14.06 4.87 0.40
CA HIS A 47 -13.83 4.67 -1.04
C HIS A 47 -12.34 4.61 -1.39
N VAL A 48 -11.49 5.41 -0.74
CA VAL A 48 -10.03 5.35 -0.95
C VAL A 48 -9.45 4.05 -0.40
N LEU A 49 -9.73 3.70 0.86
CA LEU A 49 -9.25 2.47 1.48
C LEU A 49 -9.66 1.23 0.69
N THR A 50 -10.87 1.22 0.12
CA THR A 50 -11.38 0.08 -0.65
C THR A 50 -11.01 0.10 -2.13
N HIS A 51 -10.20 1.06 -2.59
CA HIS A 51 -9.83 1.26 -4.00
C HIS A 51 -11.05 1.45 -4.93
N ARG A 52 -12.04 2.21 -4.46
CA ARG A 52 -13.29 2.56 -5.16
C ARG A 52 -13.48 4.07 -5.30
N ALA A 53 -12.42 4.86 -5.16
CA ALA A 53 -12.47 6.32 -5.32
C ALA A 53 -12.58 6.77 -6.80
N GLY A 54 -12.43 5.85 -7.75
CA GLY A 54 -12.59 6.17 -9.18
C GLY A 54 -11.39 6.88 -9.83
N ILE A 55 -10.29 7.09 -9.11
CA ILE A 55 -9.10 7.83 -9.58
C ILE A 55 -7.81 6.98 -9.57
N PRO A 56 -7.78 5.84 -10.28
CA PRO A 56 -6.57 5.03 -10.39
C PRO A 56 -5.46 5.70 -11.22
N GLN A 57 -5.82 6.64 -12.09
CA GLN A 57 -4.91 7.26 -13.06
C GLN A 57 -3.96 8.27 -12.41
N MET A 58 -2.72 8.27 -12.88
CA MET A 58 -1.77 9.35 -12.59
C MET A 58 -2.13 10.61 -13.38
N PRO A 59 -1.78 11.81 -12.88
CA PRO A 59 -1.92 13.05 -13.64
C PRO A 59 -1.20 13.02 -14.99
N GLU A 60 -1.75 13.75 -15.96
CA GLU A 60 -1.11 13.90 -17.28
C GLU A 60 0.23 14.65 -17.16
N GLY A 61 1.23 14.21 -17.93
CA GLY A 61 2.55 14.84 -17.93
C GLY A 61 3.42 14.52 -16.71
N VAL A 62 3.00 13.62 -15.82
CA VAL A 62 3.80 13.22 -14.66
C VAL A 62 5.19 12.72 -15.08
N THR A 63 6.22 13.20 -14.39
CA THR A 63 7.61 12.73 -14.45
C THR A 63 8.04 12.23 -13.08
N PRO A 64 9.20 11.56 -12.93
CA PRO A 64 9.74 11.21 -11.62
C PRO A 64 9.90 12.41 -10.66
N GLU A 65 10.27 13.58 -11.17
CA GLU A 65 10.40 14.82 -10.39
C GLU A 65 9.03 15.35 -9.95
N LEU A 66 8.05 15.39 -10.86
CA LEU A 66 6.68 15.83 -10.53
C LEU A 66 5.98 14.83 -9.60
N MET A 67 6.23 13.54 -9.76
CA MET A 67 5.78 12.51 -8.82
C MET A 67 6.36 12.72 -7.41
N ALA A 68 7.60 13.21 -7.32
CA ALA A 68 8.24 13.54 -6.04
C ALA A 68 7.75 14.87 -5.43
N ASP A 69 7.09 15.73 -6.22
CA ASP A 69 6.49 16.98 -5.75
C ASP A 69 5.10 16.70 -5.16
N TRP A 70 5.01 16.78 -3.82
CA TRP A 70 3.78 16.50 -3.08
C TRP A 70 2.64 17.47 -3.42
N ASP A 71 2.96 18.76 -3.53
CA ASP A 71 1.96 19.81 -3.78
C ASP A 71 1.45 19.74 -5.22
N TRP A 72 2.33 19.38 -6.16
CA TRP A 72 1.91 19.10 -7.54
C TRP A 72 1.00 17.88 -7.59
N MET A 73 1.43 16.74 -7.05
CA MET A 73 0.65 15.51 -7.08
C MET A 73 -0.73 15.69 -6.43
N THR A 74 -0.81 16.29 -5.25
CA THR A 74 -2.10 16.48 -4.57
C THR A 74 -3.02 17.42 -5.34
N ARG A 75 -2.52 18.57 -5.80
CA ARG A 75 -3.31 19.51 -6.62
C ARG A 75 -3.86 18.86 -7.88
N GLU A 76 -3.03 18.13 -8.63
CA GLU A 76 -3.48 17.48 -9.86
C GLU A 76 -4.45 16.34 -9.59
N LEU A 77 -4.23 15.53 -8.54
CA LEU A 77 -5.17 14.47 -8.14
C LEU A 77 -6.52 15.03 -7.71
N ALA A 78 -6.54 16.14 -6.97
CA ALA A 78 -7.77 16.85 -6.62
C ALA A 78 -8.53 17.34 -7.85
N ALA A 79 -7.83 17.75 -8.91
CA ALA A 79 -8.44 18.22 -10.15
C ALA A 79 -8.94 17.09 -11.08
N LEU A 80 -8.58 15.82 -10.84
CA LEU A 80 -9.01 14.72 -11.72
C LEU A 80 -10.53 14.51 -11.71
N THR A 81 -11.08 14.18 -12.87
CA THR A 81 -12.41 13.57 -12.99
C THR A 81 -12.29 12.06 -12.73
N PRO A 82 -13.13 11.47 -11.87
CA PRO A 82 -13.09 10.03 -11.62
C PRO A 82 -13.54 9.26 -12.88
N LEU A 83 -12.87 8.16 -13.18
CA LEU A 83 -13.13 7.29 -14.34
C LEU A 83 -14.34 6.36 -14.12
N ALA A 84 -14.80 6.26 -12.89
CA ALA A 84 -16.04 5.62 -12.49
C ALA A 84 -16.60 6.37 -11.27
N PRO A 85 -17.93 6.40 -11.07
CA PRO A 85 -18.49 7.05 -9.88
C PRO A 85 -17.89 6.47 -8.58
N PRO A 86 -17.57 7.32 -7.59
CA PRO A 86 -17.06 6.87 -6.31
C PRO A 86 -17.95 5.80 -5.67
N GLY A 87 -17.35 4.70 -5.24
CA GLY A 87 -18.06 3.58 -4.61
C GLY A 87 -18.60 2.53 -5.58
N GLU A 88 -18.60 2.74 -6.90
CA GLU A 88 -19.22 1.82 -7.86
C GLU A 88 -18.29 0.75 -8.44
N LYS A 89 -17.04 1.10 -8.76
CA LYS A 89 -16.09 0.19 -9.41
C LYS A 89 -14.83 -0.02 -8.60
N THR A 90 -14.33 -1.26 -8.64
CA THR A 90 -12.97 -1.55 -8.18
C THR A 90 -11.98 -1.08 -9.23
N LEU A 91 -11.16 -0.08 -8.87
CA LEU A 91 -10.06 0.39 -9.71
C LEU A 91 -8.83 0.58 -8.81
N TYR A 92 -7.90 -0.38 -8.83
CA TYR A 92 -6.75 -0.39 -7.94
C TYR A 92 -5.95 0.91 -8.06
N LEU A 93 -6.04 1.72 -7.01
CA LEU A 93 -5.18 2.89 -6.76
C LEU A 93 -3.71 2.44 -6.56
N SER A 94 -3.02 2.10 -7.65
CA SER A 94 -1.65 1.56 -7.61
C SER A 94 -0.67 2.56 -7.03
N LEU A 95 -0.61 3.75 -7.61
CA LEU A 95 0.25 4.85 -7.16
C LEU A 95 -0.56 5.83 -6.30
N THR A 96 -1.70 6.30 -6.81
CA THR A 96 -2.50 7.40 -6.25
C THR A 96 -2.94 7.19 -4.80
N PHE A 97 -3.10 5.94 -4.34
CA PHE A 97 -3.41 5.61 -2.95
C PHE A 97 -2.52 6.35 -1.93
N GLY A 98 -1.22 6.43 -2.22
CA GLY A 98 -0.25 7.03 -1.32
C GLY A 98 -0.51 8.50 -1.02
N TRP A 99 -0.78 9.29 -2.07
CA TRP A 99 -1.07 10.72 -1.92
C TRP A 99 -2.47 10.96 -1.37
N LEU A 100 -3.47 10.17 -1.77
CA LEU A 100 -4.83 10.31 -1.26
C LEU A 100 -4.88 10.06 0.25
N VAL A 101 -4.32 8.95 0.69
CA VAL A 101 -4.25 8.62 2.13
C VAL A 101 -3.34 9.60 2.86
N GLY A 102 -2.17 9.90 2.31
CA GLY A 102 -1.21 10.78 2.96
C GLY A 102 -1.70 12.22 3.10
N GLU A 103 -2.45 12.75 2.14
CA GLU A 103 -2.99 14.11 2.21
C GLU A 103 -4.12 14.20 3.25
N ILE A 104 -4.97 13.17 3.35
CA ILE A 104 -5.96 13.07 4.43
C ILE A 104 -5.25 13.04 5.79
N VAL A 105 -4.22 12.21 5.94
CA VAL A 105 -3.44 12.14 7.20
C VAL A 105 -2.79 13.48 7.50
N ARG A 106 -2.14 14.13 6.53
CA ARG A 106 -1.49 15.43 6.72
C ARG A 106 -2.47 16.52 7.17
N ARG A 107 -3.69 16.53 6.61
CA ARG A 107 -4.72 17.53 6.96
C ARG A 107 -5.44 17.25 8.27
N THR A 108 -5.50 16.00 8.70
CA THR A 108 -6.17 15.59 9.96
C THR A 108 -5.21 15.50 11.14
N ASP A 109 -3.91 15.29 10.90
CA ASP A 109 -2.88 15.31 11.93
C ASP A 109 -2.74 16.73 12.52
N PRO A 110 -2.90 16.93 13.85
CA PRO A 110 -2.82 18.26 14.47
C PRO A 110 -1.47 18.96 14.31
N LYS A 111 -0.40 18.20 14.02
CA LYS A 111 0.95 18.73 13.74
C LYS A 111 1.17 19.04 12.26
N GLY A 112 0.25 18.64 11.38
CA GLY A 112 0.36 18.86 9.93
C GLY A 112 1.54 18.14 9.28
N ARG A 113 2.03 17.04 9.86
CA ARG A 113 3.22 16.32 9.37
C ARG A 113 2.93 15.65 8.04
N ASP A 114 3.95 15.56 7.17
CA ASP A 114 3.87 14.69 5.99
C ASP A 114 3.72 13.22 6.39
N ILE A 115 3.23 12.40 5.46
CA ILE A 115 2.94 10.98 5.70
C ILE A 115 4.19 10.16 6.06
N GLY A 116 5.36 10.50 5.53
CA GLY A 116 6.62 9.83 5.83
C GLY A 116 7.06 10.07 7.27
N THR A 117 7.05 11.33 7.69
CA THR A 117 7.32 11.75 9.07
C THR A 117 6.31 11.13 10.04
N PHE A 118 5.01 11.16 9.70
CA PHE A 118 3.98 10.53 10.52
C PHE A 118 4.23 9.02 10.71
N ILE A 119 4.46 8.28 9.62
CA ILE A 119 4.77 6.84 9.69
C ILE A 119 6.03 6.60 10.52
N ARG A 120 7.06 7.44 10.36
CA ARG A 120 8.31 7.30 11.11
C ARG A 120 8.09 7.47 12.62
N GLU A 121 7.40 8.52 13.02
CA GLU A 121 7.22 8.91 14.44
C GLU A 121 6.14 8.11 15.17
N GLU A 122 5.04 7.78 14.51
CA GLU A 122 3.84 7.22 15.15
C GLU A 122 3.74 5.69 14.97
N ILE A 123 4.47 5.13 14.00
CA ILE A 123 4.43 3.68 13.70
C ILE A 123 5.82 3.06 13.86
N ALA A 124 6.81 3.53 13.11
CA ALA A 124 8.10 2.88 13.03
C ALA A 124 8.91 2.96 14.33
N LEU A 125 9.08 4.17 14.90
CA LEU A 125 9.84 4.36 16.14
C LEU A 125 9.19 3.67 17.34
N PRO A 126 7.88 3.79 17.61
CA PRO A 126 7.24 3.11 18.73
C PRO A 126 7.35 1.59 18.63
N LEU A 127 7.29 1.04 17.42
CA LEU A 127 7.48 -0.38 17.18
C LEU A 127 8.95 -0.79 17.17
N ASN A 128 9.94 0.04 17.52
CA ASN A 128 11.36 -0.29 17.41
C ASN A 128 11.74 -0.86 16.01
N ALA A 129 11.21 -0.23 14.96
CA ALA A 129 11.38 -0.58 13.56
C ALA A 129 12.14 0.55 12.82
N PRO A 130 13.40 0.84 13.17
CA PRO A 130 14.09 2.07 12.77
C PRO A 130 14.37 2.17 11.27
N ASP A 131 14.38 1.05 10.55
CA ASP A 131 14.62 1.01 9.12
C ASP A 131 13.31 0.98 8.31
N VAL A 132 12.18 1.48 8.84
CA VAL A 132 11.00 1.80 8.03
C VAL A 132 11.10 3.25 7.56
N TRP A 133 11.35 3.43 6.25
CA TRP A 133 11.43 4.74 5.62
C TRP A 133 10.43 4.90 4.48
N VAL A 134 9.63 5.97 4.53
CA VAL A 134 8.79 6.45 3.42
C VAL A 134 9.24 7.88 3.17
N GLY A 135 10.09 8.07 2.17
CA GLY A 135 10.99 9.21 2.09
C GLY A 135 12.28 8.93 2.87
N LEU A 136 13.33 8.52 2.15
CA LEU A 136 14.60 8.13 2.73
C LEU A 136 15.54 9.34 2.87
N PRO A 137 16.14 9.58 4.05
CA PRO A 137 17.14 10.63 4.20
C PRO A 137 18.47 10.23 3.58
N ASP A 138 19.27 11.24 3.20
CA ASP A 138 20.49 11.06 2.39
C ASP A 138 21.53 10.16 3.07
N GLU A 139 21.61 10.20 4.40
CA GLU A 139 22.55 9.39 5.18
C GLU A 139 22.29 7.89 5.05
N GLN A 140 21.07 7.49 4.67
CA GLN A 140 20.69 6.10 4.52
C GLN A 140 20.81 5.59 3.08
N LEU A 141 20.98 6.49 2.09
CA LEU A 141 21.12 6.10 0.67
C LEU A 141 22.20 5.03 0.42
N PRO A 142 23.39 5.06 1.06
CA PRO A 142 24.43 4.05 0.85
C PRO A 142 24.05 2.63 1.28
N ARG A 143 23.03 2.48 2.14
CA ARG A 143 22.55 1.17 2.63
C ARG A 143 21.54 0.51 1.69
N VAL A 144 21.04 1.23 0.69
CA VAL A 144 19.95 0.75 -0.17
C VAL A 144 20.46 -0.29 -1.17
N ALA A 145 19.89 -1.49 -1.13
CA ALA A 145 20.19 -2.53 -2.11
C ALA A 145 19.77 -2.08 -3.52
N LYS A 146 20.64 -2.34 -4.51
CA LYS A 146 20.37 -2.05 -5.92
C LYS A 146 19.32 -3.01 -6.47
N LEU A 147 18.24 -2.50 -7.05
CA LEU A 147 17.22 -3.29 -7.72
C LEU A 147 17.76 -3.87 -9.03
N VAL A 148 17.32 -5.09 -9.35
CA VAL A 148 17.56 -5.76 -10.62
C VAL A 148 16.20 -6.09 -11.21
N ASN A 149 15.88 -5.54 -12.38
CA ASN A 149 14.65 -5.88 -13.07
C ASN A 149 14.81 -7.24 -13.75
N ALA A 150 14.15 -8.27 -13.23
CA ALA A 150 14.07 -9.58 -13.85
C ALA A 150 12.61 -10.01 -14.06
N MET A 151 11.68 -9.05 -14.05
CA MET A 151 10.30 -9.30 -14.44
C MET A 151 10.24 -9.49 -15.95
N PRO A 152 9.43 -10.45 -16.45
CA PRO A 152 9.21 -10.56 -17.88
C PRO A 152 8.56 -9.28 -18.40
N ALA A 153 8.94 -8.87 -19.62
CA ALA A 153 8.22 -7.81 -20.30
C ALA A 153 6.78 -8.25 -20.53
N MET A 154 5.82 -7.43 -20.08
CA MET A 154 4.42 -7.70 -20.34
C MET A 154 4.12 -7.40 -21.82
N PRO A 155 3.49 -8.35 -22.56
CA PRO A 155 3.05 -8.09 -23.91
C PRO A 155 2.09 -6.87 -23.94
N PRO A 156 2.24 -5.92 -24.87
CA PRO A 156 1.39 -4.72 -24.93
C PRO A 156 -0.11 -5.04 -24.95
N GLU A 157 -0.51 -6.15 -25.56
CA GLU A 157 -1.89 -6.64 -25.62
C GLU A 157 -2.48 -7.05 -24.27
N MET A 158 -1.63 -7.34 -23.27
CA MET A 158 -2.06 -7.63 -21.90
C MET A 158 -2.26 -6.36 -21.07
N LEU A 159 -1.64 -5.25 -21.46
CA LEU A 159 -1.75 -3.99 -20.73
C LEU A 159 -3.05 -3.28 -21.13
N SER A 160 -3.99 -3.19 -20.18
CA SER A 160 -5.21 -2.45 -20.44
C SER A 160 -4.91 -0.95 -20.56
N PRO A 161 -5.72 -0.18 -21.33
CA PRO A 161 -5.59 1.29 -21.36
C PRO A 161 -5.65 1.91 -19.95
N LEU A 162 -6.39 1.27 -19.02
CA LEU A 162 -6.49 1.72 -17.65
C LEU A 162 -5.21 1.43 -16.85
N SER A 163 -4.57 0.28 -17.06
CA SER A 163 -3.26 -0.05 -16.48
C SER A 163 -2.22 1.01 -16.87
N LEU A 164 -2.17 1.39 -18.14
CA LEU A 164 -1.25 2.42 -18.64
C LEU A 164 -1.54 3.82 -18.08
N ARG A 165 -2.81 4.13 -17.77
CA ARG A 165 -3.15 5.40 -17.11
C ARG A 165 -2.80 5.39 -15.62
N ALA A 166 -2.92 4.24 -14.96
CA ALA A 166 -2.62 4.08 -13.53
C ALA A 166 -1.12 3.97 -13.25
N MET A 167 -0.36 3.42 -14.18
CA MET A 167 1.09 3.22 -14.10
C MET A 167 1.70 3.59 -15.47
N PRO A 168 1.75 4.89 -15.82
CA PRO A 168 2.29 5.31 -17.10
C PRO A 168 3.81 5.08 -17.15
N PRO A 169 4.39 4.80 -18.34
CA PRO A 169 5.80 4.40 -18.48
C PRO A 169 6.82 5.34 -17.81
N GLN A 170 6.50 6.64 -17.73
CA GLN A 170 7.35 7.68 -17.14
C GLN A 170 7.59 7.48 -15.64
N VAL A 171 6.67 6.81 -14.95
CA VAL A 171 6.71 6.56 -13.50
C VAL A 171 6.38 5.11 -13.17
N ASP A 172 6.69 4.21 -14.10
CA ASP A 172 6.45 2.78 -13.94
C ASP A 172 7.24 2.20 -12.75
N LEU A 173 6.78 1.06 -12.22
CA LEU A 173 7.33 0.41 -11.03
C LEU A 173 8.60 -0.40 -11.36
N ILE A 174 9.61 0.29 -11.91
CA ILE A 174 10.88 -0.28 -12.39
C ILE A 174 12.09 0.40 -11.75
N PRO A 175 13.28 -0.24 -11.75
CA PRO A 175 14.50 0.34 -11.19
C PRO A 175 14.85 1.70 -11.77
N GLU A 176 14.70 1.91 -13.07
CA GLU A 176 15.05 3.16 -13.76
C GLU A 176 14.34 4.40 -13.18
N VAL A 177 13.15 4.21 -12.60
CA VAL A 177 12.39 5.25 -11.89
C VAL A 177 12.73 5.24 -10.40
N PHE A 178 12.61 4.09 -9.73
CA PHE A 178 12.67 3.99 -8.27
C PHE A 178 14.10 3.97 -7.69
N GLU A 179 15.13 3.88 -8.54
CA GLU A 179 16.52 4.11 -8.13
C GLU A 179 16.92 5.58 -8.14
N GLN A 180 16.10 6.46 -8.74
CA GLN A 180 16.42 7.88 -8.80
C GLN A 180 16.41 8.48 -7.39
N PRO A 181 17.45 9.26 -7.00
CA PRO A 181 17.53 9.85 -5.67
C PRO A 181 16.32 10.74 -5.32
N VAL A 182 15.75 11.46 -6.30
CA VAL A 182 14.56 12.30 -6.09
C VAL A 182 13.34 11.46 -5.67
N VAL A 183 13.16 10.28 -6.29
CA VAL A 183 12.05 9.36 -5.97
C VAL A 183 12.26 8.69 -4.62
N ARG A 184 13.50 8.31 -4.27
CA ARG A 184 13.83 7.69 -2.97
C ARG A 184 13.59 8.63 -1.78
N ARG A 185 13.78 9.93 -1.97
CA ARG A 185 13.56 10.97 -0.95
C ARG A 185 12.08 11.32 -0.76
N ALA A 186 11.27 11.13 -1.78
CA ALA A 186 9.87 11.50 -1.74
C ALA A 186 9.04 10.54 -0.85
N PRO A 187 8.10 11.04 -0.04
CA PRO A 187 7.25 10.22 0.82
C PRO A 187 6.10 9.55 0.05
N ILE A 188 6.42 8.77 -0.99
CA ILE A 188 5.45 8.11 -1.87
C ILE A 188 4.85 6.90 -1.14
N ALA A 189 3.86 7.12 -0.27
CA ALA A 189 3.32 6.10 0.63
C ALA A 189 2.57 4.95 -0.09
N GLY A 190 2.36 5.06 -1.40
CA GLY A 190 1.78 4.00 -2.22
C GLY A 190 2.79 2.90 -2.58
N VAL A 191 4.06 3.25 -2.78
CA VAL A 191 5.08 2.35 -3.35
C VAL A 191 6.54 2.67 -2.98
N GLY A 192 6.84 3.85 -2.45
CA GLY A 192 8.20 4.35 -2.22
C GLY A 192 8.90 3.85 -0.95
N GLY A 193 8.27 2.96 -0.17
CA GLY A 193 8.85 2.47 1.07
C GLY A 193 10.15 1.67 0.86
N ILE A 194 11.15 1.98 1.69
CA ILE A 194 12.45 1.31 1.73
C ILE A 194 12.66 0.74 3.13
N PHE A 195 12.53 -0.59 3.26
CA PHE A 195 12.51 -1.26 4.57
C PHE A 195 13.56 -2.37 4.66
N THR A 196 14.03 -2.66 5.88
CA THR A 196 14.56 -4.00 6.18
C THR A 196 13.40 -4.96 6.48
N THR A 197 13.59 -6.25 6.21
CA THR A 197 12.58 -7.28 6.54
C THR A 197 12.31 -7.34 8.03
N ARG A 198 13.33 -7.15 8.88
CA ARG A 198 13.19 -7.10 10.35
C ARG A 198 12.25 -5.99 10.79
N SER A 199 12.46 -4.76 10.32
CA SER A 199 11.60 -3.63 10.69
C SER A 199 10.20 -3.76 10.09
N CYS A 200 10.08 -4.28 8.86
CA CYS A 200 8.78 -4.57 8.25
C CYS A 200 8.01 -5.66 9.00
N ALA A 201 8.67 -6.73 9.43
CA ALA A 201 8.04 -7.82 10.19
C ALA A 201 7.47 -7.35 11.54
N ARG A 202 8.10 -6.36 12.19
CA ARG A 202 7.56 -5.76 13.43
C ARG A 202 6.24 -5.03 13.21
N PHE A 203 6.09 -4.34 12.09
CA PHE A 203 4.79 -3.77 11.70
C PHE A 203 3.72 -4.85 11.52
N TRP A 204 4.03 -5.93 10.79
CA TRP A 204 3.09 -7.04 10.61
C TRP A 204 2.80 -7.77 11.92
N SER A 205 3.78 -7.88 12.82
CA SER A 205 3.59 -8.47 14.16
C SER A 205 2.58 -7.66 14.98
N MET A 206 2.65 -6.33 14.93
CA MET A 206 1.65 -5.47 15.57
C MET A 206 0.23 -5.72 15.02
N ILE A 207 0.08 -6.01 13.72
CA ILE A 207 -1.23 -6.36 13.14
C ILE A 207 -1.69 -7.75 13.58
N ALA A 208 -0.79 -8.74 13.58
CA ALA A 208 -1.09 -10.12 14.00
C ALA A 208 -1.51 -10.17 15.47
N GLU A 209 -0.87 -9.37 16.34
CA GLU A 209 -1.11 -9.28 17.78
C GLU A 209 -2.24 -8.27 18.15
N GLY A 210 -3.11 -7.91 17.21
CA GLY A 210 -4.30 -7.12 17.51
C GLY A 210 -4.03 -5.65 17.88
N GLY A 211 -3.04 -5.03 17.23
CA GLY A 211 -2.77 -3.59 17.35
C GLY A 211 -1.74 -3.20 18.40
N GLU A 212 -1.09 -4.17 19.05
CA GLU A 212 -0.08 -3.96 20.10
C GLU A 212 1.12 -4.88 19.88
N LEU A 213 2.33 -4.37 20.10
CA LEU A 213 3.55 -5.18 20.08
C LEU A 213 4.51 -4.70 21.17
N ASP A 214 5.09 -5.62 21.93
CA ASP A 214 6.05 -5.32 23.00
C ASP A 214 5.53 -4.25 24.00
N GLY A 215 4.23 -4.27 24.32
CA GLY A 215 3.58 -3.31 25.22
C GLY A 215 3.25 -1.95 24.59
N VAL A 216 3.50 -1.77 23.29
CA VAL A 216 3.19 -0.53 22.55
C VAL A 216 1.94 -0.73 21.71
N ARG A 217 0.83 -0.11 22.12
CA ARG A 217 -0.45 -0.13 21.40
C ARG A 217 -0.55 1.02 20.41
N LEU A 218 -0.71 0.70 19.12
CA LEU A 218 -0.95 1.69 18.06
C LEU A 218 -2.42 1.80 17.68
N LEU A 219 -3.16 0.70 17.75
CA LEU A 219 -4.58 0.65 17.38
C LEU A 219 -5.40 -0.15 18.40
N PRO A 220 -6.70 0.15 18.55
CA PRO A 220 -7.63 -0.68 19.32
C PRO A 220 -7.76 -2.09 18.73
N ALA A 221 -7.85 -3.10 19.59
CA ALA A 221 -7.88 -4.51 19.15
C ALA A 221 -9.14 -4.87 18.36
N ASP A 222 -10.29 -4.30 18.74
CA ASP A 222 -11.56 -4.45 18.03
C ASP A 222 -11.50 -3.87 16.62
N LEU A 223 -10.84 -2.72 16.44
CA LEU A 223 -10.57 -2.15 15.11
C LEU A 223 -9.68 -3.07 14.27
N VAL A 224 -8.55 -3.52 14.83
CA VAL A 224 -7.58 -4.38 14.09
C VAL A 224 -8.20 -5.72 13.73
N ALA A 225 -9.08 -6.28 14.57
CA ALA A 225 -9.84 -7.50 14.24
C ALA A 225 -10.70 -7.37 12.98
N THR A 226 -11.07 -6.14 12.56
CA THR A 226 -11.82 -5.91 11.33
C THR A 226 -10.95 -5.95 10.06
N PHE A 227 -9.61 -5.88 10.17
CA PHE A 227 -8.72 -5.76 9.01
C PHE A 227 -8.73 -6.97 8.09
N ASN A 228 -9.13 -8.14 8.59
CA ASN A 228 -9.35 -9.33 7.77
C ASN A 228 -10.72 -9.42 7.09
N THR A 229 -11.59 -8.41 7.26
CA THR A 229 -12.93 -8.41 6.68
C THR A 229 -12.86 -8.07 5.19
N PRO A 230 -13.21 -8.98 4.27
CA PRO A 230 -13.24 -8.68 2.84
C PRO A 230 -14.23 -7.56 2.56
N ARG A 231 -13.84 -6.59 1.73
CA ARG A 231 -14.82 -5.61 1.24
C ARG A 231 -15.84 -6.28 0.30
N SER A 232 -16.97 -5.61 0.07
CA SER A 232 -17.93 -6.00 -0.96
C SER A 232 -17.24 -6.13 -2.32
N ASN A 233 -17.55 -7.21 -3.05
CA ASN A 233 -16.97 -7.53 -4.35
C ASN A 233 -15.43 -7.59 -4.36
N SER A 234 -14.81 -8.11 -3.28
CA SER A 234 -13.35 -8.21 -3.14
C SER A 234 -12.66 -9.06 -4.22
N ASN A 235 -13.37 -9.97 -4.90
CA ASN A 235 -12.83 -10.76 -6.01
C ASN A 235 -13.29 -10.26 -7.39
N GLU A 236 -13.84 -9.04 -7.48
CA GLU A 236 -14.16 -8.43 -8.76
C GLU A 236 -12.87 -8.29 -9.60
N PRO A 237 -12.86 -8.76 -10.86
CA PRO A 237 -11.76 -8.50 -11.79
C PRO A 237 -11.44 -7.01 -11.88
N ASP A 238 -10.18 -6.65 -11.68
CA ASP A 238 -9.76 -5.26 -11.71
C ASP A 238 -9.09 -4.93 -13.06
N PRO A 239 -9.67 -4.05 -13.90
CA PRO A 239 -9.06 -3.68 -15.17
C PRO A 239 -7.73 -2.94 -15.03
N VAL A 240 -7.44 -2.32 -13.88
CA VAL A 240 -6.12 -1.72 -13.59
C VAL A 240 -5.05 -2.80 -13.46
N ILE A 241 -5.40 -3.95 -12.87
CA ILE A 241 -4.53 -5.13 -12.74
C ILE A 241 -4.90 -6.18 -13.80
N MET A 242 -5.11 -5.75 -15.04
CA MET A 242 -5.24 -6.64 -16.22
C MET A 242 -6.35 -7.70 -16.08
N GLY A 243 -7.41 -7.41 -15.31
CA GLY A 243 -8.52 -8.32 -15.05
C GLY A 243 -8.27 -9.33 -13.93
N PHE A 244 -7.12 -9.31 -13.26
CA PHE A 244 -6.91 -10.12 -12.07
C PHE A 244 -7.73 -9.56 -10.89
N PRO A 245 -8.30 -10.44 -10.04
CA PRO A 245 -8.96 -10.00 -8.82
C PRO A 245 -7.95 -9.45 -7.82
N VAL A 246 -8.33 -8.39 -7.12
CA VAL A 246 -7.52 -7.76 -6.06
C VAL A 246 -8.24 -7.94 -4.72
N PRO A 247 -7.90 -8.99 -3.95
CA PRO A 247 -8.65 -9.40 -2.76
C PRO A 247 -8.44 -8.42 -1.61
N LEU A 248 -9.20 -7.32 -1.59
CA LEU A 248 -9.07 -6.26 -0.59
C LEU A 248 -9.97 -6.49 0.63
N SER A 249 -9.47 -6.07 1.78
CA SER A 249 -10.26 -5.85 2.98
C SER A 249 -10.96 -4.49 2.96
N ILE A 250 -11.86 -4.26 3.93
CA ILE A 250 -12.43 -2.94 4.20
C ILE A 250 -11.40 -1.94 4.72
N ALA A 251 -10.24 -2.41 5.20
CA ALA A 251 -9.20 -1.63 5.84
C ALA A 251 -8.06 -1.22 4.88
N GLY A 252 -8.19 -1.49 3.58
CA GLY A 252 -7.17 -1.14 2.59
C GLY A 252 -5.92 -2.02 2.57
N PHE A 253 -6.01 -3.18 3.21
CA PHE A 253 -5.03 -4.27 3.08
C PHE A 253 -5.52 -5.28 2.06
N TRP A 254 -4.59 -5.97 1.39
CA TRP A 254 -4.94 -7.17 0.62
C TRP A 254 -5.17 -8.35 1.58
N LEU A 255 -5.78 -9.40 1.07
CA LEU A 255 -6.06 -10.64 1.77
C LEU A 255 -5.32 -11.79 1.08
N GLY A 256 -4.87 -12.74 1.89
CA GLY A 256 -4.27 -13.98 1.41
C GLY A 256 -5.23 -14.78 0.54
N GLY A 257 -4.71 -15.81 -0.11
CA GLY A 257 -5.52 -16.66 -0.97
C GLY A 257 -4.68 -17.48 -1.90
N LYS A 258 -5.30 -17.94 -3.00
CA LYS A 258 -4.64 -18.75 -4.04
C LYS A 258 -4.18 -17.92 -5.24
N THR A 259 -4.39 -16.60 -5.22
CA THR A 259 -3.93 -15.70 -6.28
C THR A 259 -2.41 -15.57 -6.23
N PHE A 260 -1.75 -15.52 -7.39
CA PHE A 260 -0.29 -15.61 -7.49
C PHE A 260 0.46 -14.57 -6.63
N SER A 261 -0.07 -13.35 -6.47
CA SER A 261 0.58 -12.33 -5.63
C SER A 261 0.28 -12.46 -4.12
N THR A 262 -0.61 -13.34 -3.68
CA THR A 262 -0.97 -13.48 -2.26
C THR A 262 -0.90 -14.92 -1.76
N ALA A 263 -0.41 -15.84 -2.59
CA ALA A 263 -0.29 -17.26 -2.29
C ALA A 263 0.53 -17.53 -1.02
N ALA A 264 1.60 -16.75 -0.79
CA ALA A 264 2.44 -16.89 0.40
C ALA A 264 1.68 -16.62 1.72
N ALA A 265 0.61 -15.82 1.69
CA ALA A 265 -0.27 -15.58 2.83
C ALA A 265 -1.34 -16.68 3.02
N LYS A 266 -1.49 -17.60 2.05
CA LYS A 266 -2.42 -18.77 2.03
C LYS A 266 -3.91 -18.46 2.23
N HIS A 267 -4.32 -18.11 3.45
CA HIS A 267 -5.72 -18.06 3.84
C HIS A 267 -6.37 -16.70 3.56
N ARG A 268 -7.67 -16.73 3.21
CA ARG A 268 -8.46 -15.55 2.80
C ARG A 268 -8.70 -14.52 3.91
N ARG A 269 -8.31 -14.84 5.14
CA ARG A 269 -8.39 -13.94 6.30
C ARG A 269 -7.02 -13.44 6.75
N VAL A 270 -5.93 -13.94 6.16
CA VAL A 270 -4.60 -13.42 6.45
C VAL A 270 -4.48 -12.05 5.78
N VAL A 271 -4.18 -11.03 6.56
CA VAL A 271 -3.99 -9.68 6.08
C VAL A 271 -2.61 -9.61 5.44
N CYS A 272 -2.51 -9.09 4.22
CA CYS A 272 -1.23 -9.02 3.52
C CYS A 272 -1.14 -7.79 2.61
N HIS A 273 0.03 -7.59 2.03
CA HIS A 273 0.14 -6.77 0.83
C HIS A 273 1.38 -7.20 0.02
N PRO A 274 1.24 -7.58 -1.26
CA PRO A 274 2.38 -7.79 -2.15
C PRO A 274 2.93 -6.49 -2.71
N GLY A 275 4.20 -6.47 -3.07
CA GLY A 275 4.86 -5.39 -3.80
C GLY A 275 5.25 -5.82 -5.20
N ALA A 276 5.37 -4.86 -6.12
CA ALA A 276 5.97 -5.11 -7.43
C ALA A 276 7.35 -5.76 -7.28
N GLY A 277 7.64 -6.75 -8.11
CA GLY A 277 8.84 -7.57 -7.98
C GLY A 277 8.80 -8.63 -6.89
N ASN A 278 7.61 -9.02 -6.39
CA ASN A 278 7.35 -10.17 -5.52
C ASN A 278 7.89 -10.11 -4.07
N CYS A 279 8.10 -8.90 -3.53
CA CYS A 279 8.18 -8.74 -2.08
C CYS A 279 6.78 -8.90 -1.47
N ILE A 280 6.68 -9.38 -0.23
CA ILE A 280 5.39 -9.50 0.47
C ILE A 280 5.56 -9.34 1.97
N GLY A 281 4.55 -8.76 2.61
CA GLY A 281 4.37 -8.88 4.06
C GLY A 281 2.95 -9.31 4.39
N PHE A 282 2.80 -10.07 5.48
CA PHE A 282 1.52 -10.56 5.94
C PHE A 282 1.47 -10.81 7.44
N ALA A 283 0.26 -10.78 7.98
CA ALA A 283 -0.09 -11.02 9.36
C ALA A 283 -1.33 -11.92 9.43
N ASP A 284 -1.18 -13.03 10.12
CA ASP A 284 -2.25 -13.95 10.47
C ASP A 284 -2.67 -13.71 11.91
N GLN A 285 -3.86 -13.13 12.06
CA GLN A 285 -4.42 -12.75 13.36
C GLN A 285 -4.98 -13.94 14.13
N GLU A 286 -5.19 -15.09 13.49
CA GLU A 286 -5.65 -16.31 14.16
C GLU A 286 -4.50 -17.05 14.83
N THR A 287 -3.30 -17.00 14.24
CA THR A 287 -2.12 -17.73 14.72
C THR A 287 -1.07 -16.85 15.40
N GLY A 288 -1.17 -15.52 15.26
CA GLY A 288 -0.14 -14.57 15.70
C GLY A 288 1.07 -14.51 14.75
N LEU A 289 1.03 -15.23 13.63
CA LEU A 289 2.15 -15.27 12.70
C LEU A 289 2.25 -13.98 11.89
N ALA A 290 3.43 -13.37 11.90
CA ALA A 290 3.76 -12.25 11.03
C ALA A 290 5.06 -12.51 10.26
N VAL A 291 5.04 -12.19 8.97
CA VAL A 291 6.17 -12.44 8.06
C VAL A 291 6.36 -11.25 7.12
N ALA A 292 7.63 -10.91 6.85
CA ALA A 292 8.01 -10.00 5.79
C ALA A 292 9.16 -10.60 4.99
N ILE A 293 8.97 -10.73 3.67
CA ILE A 293 9.96 -11.25 2.74
C ILE A 293 10.27 -10.17 1.71
N ALA A 294 11.56 -9.86 1.54
CA ALA A 294 12.02 -8.86 0.59
C ALA A 294 13.29 -9.31 -0.13
N HIS A 295 13.42 -8.88 -1.38
CA HIS A 295 14.60 -9.09 -2.21
C HIS A 295 14.70 -7.96 -3.24
N ASN A 296 15.87 -7.81 -3.85
CA ASN A 296 16.15 -6.75 -4.81
C ASN A 296 16.08 -7.22 -6.29
N ARG A 297 16.03 -8.52 -6.54
CA ARG A 297 15.79 -9.08 -7.88
C ARG A 297 14.28 -9.12 -8.17
N MET A 298 13.74 -8.10 -8.81
CA MET A 298 12.32 -8.03 -9.12
C MET A 298 11.92 -9.18 -10.04
N GLN A 299 10.99 -10.00 -9.60
CA GLN A 299 10.48 -11.15 -10.36
C GLN A 299 8.97 -11.27 -10.14
N VAL A 300 8.30 -12.07 -10.97
CA VAL A 300 6.89 -12.42 -10.79
C VAL A 300 6.78 -13.91 -11.02
N ALA A 301 6.13 -14.61 -10.09
CA ALA A 301 5.78 -16.01 -10.28
C ALA A 301 4.45 -16.09 -11.06
N MET A 302 4.39 -16.98 -12.05
CA MET A 302 3.18 -17.18 -12.86
C MET A 302 2.24 -18.22 -12.24
N SER A 303 2.73 -18.96 -11.25
CA SER A 303 1.97 -19.95 -10.48
C SER A 303 2.44 -19.96 -9.00
N PRO A 304 1.57 -20.34 -8.04
CA PRO A 304 1.97 -20.52 -6.64
C PRO A 304 3.12 -21.52 -6.46
N GLU A 305 3.19 -22.57 -7.29
CA GLU A 305 4.20 -23.63 -7.21
C GLU A 305 5.61 -23.13 -7.59
N GLU A 306 5.70 -22.13 -8.46
CA GLU A 306 6.94 -21.48 -8.86
C GLU A 306 7.32 -20.31 -7.93
N ASP A 307 6.41 -19.91 -7.03
CA ASP A 307 6.61 -18.75 -6.19
C ASP A 307 7.51 -19.07 -4.99
N THR A 308 8.77 -18.63 -5.08
CA THR A 308 9.73 -18.71 -3.98
C THR A 308 9.22 -18.10 -2.66
N MET A 309 8.31 -17.13 -2.70
CA MET A 309 7.70 -16.56 -1.49
C MET A 309 6.81 -17.57 -0.78
N VAL A 310 6.09 -18.41 -1.54
CA VAL A 310 5.28 -19.51 -0.99
C VAL A 310 6.19 -20.53 -0.31
N MET A 311 7.28 -20.93 -0.98
CA MET A 311 8.24 -21.88 -0.41
C MET A 311 8.83 -21.40 0.93
N ILE A 312 9.21 -20.12 1.00
CA ILE A 312 9.76 -19.52 2.23
C ILE A 312 8.68 -19.46 3.32
N ALA A 313 7.48 -19.00 2.98
CA ALA A 313 6.37 -18.89 3.94
C ALA A 313 5.95 -20.26 4.49
N ASP A 314 5.95 -21.30 3.65
CA ASP A 314 5.63 -22.66 4.06
C ASP A 314 6.72 -23.29 4.92
N ALA A 315 7.99 -22.99 4.66
CA ALA A 315 9.09 -23.40 5.54
C ALA A 315 8.97 -22.77 6.94
N ILE A 316 8.62 -21.47 7.02
CA ILE A 316 8.38 -20.78 8.29
C ILE A 316 7.21 -21.42 9.05
N ARG A 317 6.09 -21.65 8.36
CA ARG A 317 4.91 -22.31 8.94
C ARG A 317 5.21 -23.70 9.46
N ALA A 318 5.92 -24.52 8.68
CA ALA A 318 6.32 -25.86 9.07
C ALA A 318 7.23 -25.88 10.30
N ASP A 319 8.21 -24.97 10.38
CA ASP A 319 9.12 -24.84 11.53
C ASP A 319 8.37 -24.46 12.82
N LEU A 320 7.33 -23.62 12.71
CA LEU A 320 6.50 -23.18 13.82
C LEU A 320 5.33 -24.13 14.15
N GLY A 321 5.09 -25.16 13.33
CA GLY A 321 3.94 -26.07 13.51
C GLY A 321 2.59 -25.39 13.26
N ILE A 322 2.54 -24.43 12.35
CA ILE A 322 1.33 -23.69 11.94
C ILE A 322 0.95 -24.17 10.52
N ASP A 323 -0.31 -24.55 10.29
CA ASP A 323 -0.79 -25.03 8.97
C ASP A 323 -1.18 -23.89 8.01
#